data_AF-A0A416FDW9-F1
#
_entry.id   AF-A0A416FDW9-F1
#
_cell.length_a   1.000
_cell.length_b   1.000
_cell.length_c   1.000
_cell.angle_alpha   90.00
_cell.angle_beta   90.00
_cell.angle_gamma   90.00
#
_symmetry.space_group_name_H-M   'P 1'
#
loop_
_entity.id
_entity.type
_entity.pdbx_description
1 polymer ?
#
loop_
_entity_poly.entity_id
_entity_poly.type
_entity_poly.pdbx_seq_one_letter_code
_entity_poly.pdbx_strand_id
1 'polypeptide(L)'
;MRNWKKIIAVVGAVAVFGATGCTASWERSVKSFSSNYGGGLNRTVTVYDYNGTEIKSWSGKFDVSDSENEVYFDVDGKRVIIHGGIVIDEEN
;
A
#
# COMPACT_ATOMS: atom_id res chain seq x y z
N MET A 1 20.61 26.61 29.23
CA MET A 1 19.57 25.56 29.22
C MET A 1 18.15 26.04 28.80
N ARG A 2 17.99 27.11 28.00
CA ARG A 2 16.66 27.69 27.69
C ARG A 2 16.19 27.47 26.24
N ASN A 3 17.10 27.10 25.34
CA ASN A 3 16.82 27.06 23.89
C ASN A 3 16.33 25.68 23.43
N TRP A 4 16.77 24.61 24.10
CA TRP A 4 16.32 23.23 23.85
C TRP A 4 14.80 23.08 24.07
N LYS A 5 14.23 23.75 25.08
CA LYS A 5 12.79 23.71 25.36
C LYS A 5 11.99 24.38 24.24
N LYS A 6 12.56 25.43 23.64
CA LYS A 6 11.97 26.13 22.48
C LYS A 6 12.05 25.27 21.22
N ILE A 7 13.17 24.58 21.00
CA ILE A 7 13.35 23.65 19.87
C ILE A 7 12.34 22.50 19.98
N ILE A 8 12.19 21.89 21.16
CA ILE A 8 11.21 20.83 21.40
C ILE A 8 9.78 21.33 21.19
N ALA A 9 9.46 22.55 21.66
CA ALA A 9 8.15 23.14 21.45
C ALA A 9 7.84 23.41 19.97
N VAL A 10 8.84 23.86 19.19
CA VAL A 10 8.69 24.09 17.74
C VAL A 10 8.53 22.77 16.98
N VAL A 11 9.33 21.75 17.29
CA VAL A 11 9.20 20.42 16.68
C VAL A 11 7.85 19.78 17.03
N GLY A 12 7.41 19.91 18.29
CA GLY A 12 6.09 19.44 18.73
C GLY A 12 4.93 20.15 18.01
N ALA A 13 5.02 21.46 17.82
CA ALA A 13 4.00 22.22 17.09
C ALA A 13 3.91 21.80 15.61
N VAL A 14 5.06 21.62 14.94
CA VAL A 14 5.09 21.15 13.53
C VAL A 14 4.51 19.73 13.40
N ALA A 15 4.76 18.84 14.35
CA ALA A 15 4.18 17.51 14.37
C ALA A 15 2.64 17.54 14.56
N VAL A 16 2.14 18.40 15.45
CA VAL A 16 0.71 18.54 15.72
C VAL A 16 -0.03 19.19 14.54
N PHE A 17 0.51 20.25 13.94
CA PHE A 17 -0.10 20.92 12.78
C PHE A 17 0.09 20.15 11.46
N GLY A 18 1.14 19.34 11.35
CA GLY A 18 1.35 18.43 10.22
C GLY A 18 0.38 17.23 10.22
N ALA A 19 -0.08 16.81 11.41
CA ALA A 19 -1.00 15.69 11.57
C ALA A 19 -2.49 16.05 11.37
N THR A 20 -2.87 17.33 11.44
CA THR A 20 -4.26 17.77 11.26
C THR A 20 -4.64 18.05 9.80
N GLY A 21 -3.67 17.97 8.87
CA GLY A 21 -3.84 18.20 7.43
C GLY A 21 -3.53 16.96 6.59
N CYS A 22 -3.75 15.75 7.12
CA CYS A 22 -3.55 14.49 6.41
C CYS A 22 -4.50 14.37 5.22
N THR A 23 -4.10 14.94 4.09
CA THR A 23 -4.69 14.63 2.79
C THR A 23 -4.40 13.16 2.46
N ALA A 24 -5.22 12.53 1.63
CA ALA A 24 -5.00 11.16 1.11
C ALA A 24 -3.61 10.96 0.46
N SER A 25 -2.88 12.05 0.16
CA SER A 25 -1.49 12.01 -0.32
C SER A 25 -0.48 11.70 0.79
N TRP A 26 -0.70 12.20 2.01
CA TRP A 26 0.15 11.92 3.17
C TRP A 26 -0.03 10.48 3.64
N GLU A 27 -1.28 10.00 3.70
CA GLU A 27 -1.58 8.60 4.03
C GLU A 27 -0.92 7.65 3.03
N ARG A 28 -0.99 7.97 1.72
CA ARG A 28 -0.26 7.22 0.67
C ARG A 28 1.27 7.29 0.83
N SER A 29 1.80 8.44 1.25
CA SER A 29 3.25 8.62 1.46
C SER A 29 3.75 7.79 2.64
N VAL A 30 2.98 7.75 3.74
CA VAL A 30 3.27 6.91 4.91
C VAL A 30 3.17 5.43 4.56
N LYS A 31 2.13 5.03 3.79
CA LYS A 31 1.99 3.66 3.29
C LYS A 31 3.17 3.25 2.40
N SER A 32 3.57 4.12 1.47
CA SER A 32 4.73 3.89 0.59
C SER A 32 6.05 3.78 1.36
N PHE A 33 6.20 4.55 2.44
CA PHE A 33 7.36 4.41 3.32
C PHE A 33 7.34 3.09 4.10
N SER A 34 6.17 2.71 4.64
CA SER A 34 5.99 1.45 5.38
C SER A 34 6.16 0.21 4.49
N SER A 35 5.67 0.24 3.25
CA SER A 35 5.79 -0.88 2.30
C SER A 35 7.23 -1.17 1.94
N ASN A 36 8.03 -0.13 1.66
CA ASN A 36 9.44 -0.25 1.32
C ASN A 36 10.27 -0.93 2.41
N TYR A 37 9.92 -0.73 3.68
CA TYR A 37 10.57 -1.40 4.81
C TYR A 37 9.94 -2.75 5.17
N GLY A 38 8.72 -3.01 4.68
CA GLY A 38 7.87 -4.08 5.15
C GLY A 38 7.69 -5.27 4.21
N GLY A 39 8.21 -5.21 2.98
CA GLY A 39 7.99 -6.25 1.97
C GLY A 39 6.62 -6.14 1.29
N GLY A 40 6.15 -4.92 1.02
CA GLY A 40 4.90 -4.64 0.30
C GLY A 40 3.75 -4.13 1.18
N LEU A 41 2.54 -4.02 0.60
CA LEU A 41 1.31 -3.64 1.31
C LEU A 41 0.41 -4.85 1.56
N ASN A 42 -0.46 -4.73 2.57
CA ASN A 42 -1.49 -5.74 2.78
C ASN A 42 -2.58 -5.58 1.72
N ARG A 43 -2.68 -6.55 0.81
CA ARG A 43 -3.55 -6.49 -0.36
C ARG A 43 -4.39 -7.74 -0.47
N THR A 44 -5.54 -7.59 -1.12
CA THR A 44 -6.35 -8.70 -1.62
C THR A 44 -6.46 -8.55 -3.13
N VAL A 45 -5.89 -9.50 -3.87
CA VAL A 45 -6.03 -9.58 -5.32
C VAL A 45 -7.08 -10.63 -5.65
N THR A 46 -8.11 -10.24 -6.39
CA THR A 46 -9.18 -11.14 -6.84
C THR A 46 -9.35 -11.08 -8.35
N VAL A 47 -9.42 -12.26 -8.97
CA VAL A 47 -9.63 -12.42 -10.41
C VAL A 47 -11.06 -12.88 -10.65
N TYR A 48 -11.74 -12.22 -11.57
CA TYR A 48 -13.12 -12.49 -11.97
C TYR A 48 -13.22 -12.92 -13.42
N ASP A 49 -14.22 -13.73 -13.72
CA ASP A 49 -14.67 -13.96 -15.09
C ASP A 49 -15.46 -12.76 -15.63
N TYR A 50 -15.78 -12.77 -16.93
CA TYR A 50 -16.54 -11.68 -17.56
C TYR A 50 -18.01 -11.58 -17.10
N ASN A 51 -18.51 -12.56 -16.35
CA ASN A 51 -19.84 -12.53 -15.73
C ASN A 51 -19.79 -11.95 -14.30
N GLY A 52 -18.62 -11.58 -13.80
CA GLY A 52 -18.42 -11.11 -12.42
C GLY A 52 -18.32 -12.24 -11.39
N THR A 53 -18.12 -13.48 -11.81
CA THR A 53 -17.91 -14.61 -10.91
C THR A 53 -16.45 -14.67 -10.48
N GLU A 54 -16.19 -14.77 -9.18
CA GLU A 54 -14.84 -14.94 -8.65
C GLU A 54 -14.24 -16.25 -9.15
N ILE A 55 -13.06 -16.16 -9.77
CA ILE A 55 -12.24 -17.30 -10.17
C ILE A 55 -11.31 -17.67 -9.02
N LYS A 56 -10.63 -16.67 -8.44
CA LYS A 56 -9.67 -16.88 -7.35
C LYS A 56 -9.31 -15.58 -6.64
N SER A 57 -9.00 -15.68 -5.34
CA SER A 57 -8.48 -14.58 -4.52
C SER A 57 -7.20 -14.96 -3.77
N TRP A 58 -6.35 -13.97 -3.54
CA TRP A 58 -5.13 -14.04 -2.72
C TRP A 58 -5.10 -12.85 -1.79
N SER A 59 -4.82 -13.07 -0.51
CA SER A 59 -4.69 -12.00 0.47
C SER A 59 -3.39 -12.15 1.27
N GLY A 60 -2.72 -11.04 1.54
CA GLY A 60 -1.46 -11.03 2.27
C GLY A 60 -0.64 -9.78 2.00
N LYS A 61 0.61 -9.80 2.45
CA LYS A 61 1.54 -8.69 2.25
C LYS A 61 2.45 -8.96 1.07
N PHE A 62 2.24 -8.25 -0.02
CA PHE A 62 3.03 -8.37 -1.25
C PHE A 62 2.90 -7.12 -2.13
N ASP A 63 3.82 -6.98 -3.06
CA ASP A 63 3.74 -5.98 -4.12
C ASP A 63 3.13 -6.58 -5.38
N VAL A 64 2.21 -5.82 -5.97
CA VAL A 64 1.57 -6.16 -7.24
C VAL A 64 2.23 -5.34 -8.34
N SER A 65 2.56 -6.01 -9.44
CA SER A 65 3.11 -5.40 -10.63
C SER A 65 2.24 -5.76 -11.83
N ASP A 66 2.11 -4.82 -12.75
CA ASP A 66 1.40 -5.01 -14.00
C ASP A 66 2.28 -4.63 -15.21
N SER A 67 1.96 -5.23 -16.34
CA SER A 67 2.47 -4.90 -17.67
C SER A 67 1.28 -4.80 -18.62
N GLU A 68 1.53 -4.49 -19.90
CA GLU A 68 0.45 -4.35 -20.89
C GLU A 68 -0.50 -5.55 -20.96
N ASN A 69 -0.03 -6.76 -20.63
CA ASN A 69 -0.81 -8.00 -20.82
C ASN A 69 -0.93 -8.87 -19.57
N GLU A 70 -0.26 -8.50 -18.47
CA GLU A 70 -0.09 -9.41 -17.33
C GLU A 70 -0.09 -8.66 -16.00
N VAL A 71 -0.70 -9.27 -14.99
CA VAL A 71 -0.56 -8.88 -13.58
C VAL A 71 0.18 -9.99 -12.85
N TYR A 72 1.19 -9.65 -12.07
CA TYR A 72 1.99 -10.62 -11.33
C TYR A 72 2.42 -10.13 -9.94
N PHE A 73 2.55 -11.08 -9.03
CA PHE A 73 2.95 -10.85 -7.64
C PHE A 73 3.52 -12.13 -7.03
N ASP A 74 4.33 -11.97 -5.99
CA ASP A 74 4.88 -13.08 -5.21
C ASP A 74 4.14 -13.19 -3.88
N VAL A 75 3.48 -14.32 -3.64
CA VAL A 75 2.73 -14.60 -2.40
C VAL A 75 3.03 -16.02 -1.94
N ASP A 76 3.26 -16.18 -0.62
CA ASP A 76 3.59 -17.47 0.00
C ASP A 76 4.73 -18.25 -0.68
N GLY A 77 5.75 -17.51 -1.15
CA GLY A 77 6.92 -18.09 -1.83
C GLY A 77 6.64 -18.60 -3.25
N LYS A 78 5.49 -18.26 -3.83
CA LYS A 78 5.14 -18.59 -5.21
C LYS A 78 4.86 -17.33 -6.01
N ARG A 79 5.29 -17.32 -7.27
CA ARG A 79 4.90 -16.29 -8.23
C ARG A 79 3.57 -16.63 -8.87
N VAL A 80 2.63 -15.70 -8.79
CA VAL A 80 1.37 -15.74 -9.53
C VAL A 80 1.52 -14.82 -10.74
N ILE A 81 1.14 -15.31 -11.92
CA ILE A 81 1.10 -14.53 -13.17
C ILE A 81 -0.28 -14.74 -13.78
N ILE A 82 -0.97 -13.65 -14.05
CA ILE A 82 -2.32 -13.63 -14.60
C ILE A 82 -2.24 -13.02 -15.99
N HIS A 83 -2.49 -13.83 -17.02
CA HIS A 83 -2.56 -13.39 -18.41
C HIS A 83 -4.02 -13.03 -18.75
N GLY A 84 -4.38 -11.75 -18.65
CA GLY A 84 -5.73 -11.26 -18.89
C GLY A 84 -6.76 -11.59 -17.80
N GLY A 85 -8.01 -11.19 -18.02
CA GLY A 85 -9.10 -11.28 -17.03
C GLY A 85 -9.35 -9.95 -16.30
N ILE A 86 -10.41 -9.93 -15.48
CA ILE A 86 -10.73 -8.76 -14.64
C ILE A 86 -10.01 -8.97 -13.31
N VAL A 87 -9.06 -8.10 -12.99
CA VAL A 87 -8.28 -8.16 -11.75
C VAL A 87 -8.62 -6.95 -10.88
N ILE A 88 -8.98 -7.20 -9.63
CA ILE A 88 -9.14 -6.17 -8.60
C ILE A 88 -8.02 -6.34 -7.58
N ASP A 89 -7.21 -5.29 -7.39
CA ASP A 89 -6.21 -5.18 -6.33
C ASP A 89 -6.69 -4.19 -5.26
N GLU A 90 -7.06 -4.71 -4.09
CA GLU A 90 -7.59 -3.92 -2.97
C GLU A 90 -6.53 -3.78 -1.87
N GLU A 91 -6.13 -2.54 -1.56
CA GLU A 91 -5.26 -2.25 -0.42
C GLU A 91 -6.07 -2.16 0.89
N ASN A 92 -5.64 -2.93 1.90
CA ASN A 92 -6.23 -2.97 3.24
C ASN A 92 -5.49 -2.06 4.24
#